data_AF-A0A256HGS3-F1
#
_entry.id   AF-A0A256HGS3-F1
#
_cell.length_a   1.000
_cell.length_b   1.000
_cell.length_c   1.000
_cell.angle_alpha   90.00
_cell.angle_beta   90.00
_cell.angle_gamma   90.00
#
_symmetry.space_group_name_H-M   'P 1'
#
loop_
_entity.id
_entity.type
_entity.pdbx_description
1 polymer ?
#
loop_
_entity_poly.entity_id
_entity_poly.type
_entity_poly.pdbx_seq_one_letter_code
_entity_poly.pdbx_strand_id
1 'polypeptide(L)'
;MVVPTGPSGTLEDAMYHSWLAVNVDDQTNYKNGDDFSLDTIEGKKFSFVSNSSTSGFVVPSSTILENFSDMELTEEDLMEGGPLFEQVLFGGSHQGSAVNLLNRNADVAAFCDTCVENYVEVVEGEENTVGSVYQVKDNAEEPFNTVTGSEFTLMNVTPVLNAPFVANTNLLSDEEFETIQNLFSSDEIANNETIFVPEDSDESGLFFKSGDERFAPVEDQWFNPIRELSATK
;
A
#
# COMPACT_ATOMS: atom_id res chain seq x y z
N MET A 1 6.49 4.55 -19.18
CA MET A 1 5.73 4.11 -20.38
C MET A 1 4.25 4.31 -20.10
N VAL A 2 3.65 3.59 -19.15
CA VAL A 2 2.29 3.87 -18.67
C VAL A 2 2.15 3.50 -17.18
N VAL A 3 1.10 3.99 -16.51
CA VAL A 3 0.66 3.57 -15.17
C VAL A 3 -0.84 3.25 -15.18
N PRO A 4 -1.34 2.34 -14.32
CA PRO A 4 -2.77 2.19 -14.10
C PRO A 4 -3.32 3.43 -13.38
N THR A 5 -4.49 3.89 -13.82
CA THR A 5 -5.24 5.01 -13.22
C THR A 5 -6.31 4.50 -12.26
N GLY A 6 -6.87 5.40 -11.44
CA GLY A 6 -8.08 5.13 -10.69
C GLY A 6 -9.35 5.39 -11.52
N PRO A 7 -10.53 5.44 -10.85
CA PRO A 7 -11.85 5.55 -11.49
C PRO A 7 -12.03 6.76 -12.41
N SER A 8 -11.23 7.81 -12.25
CA SER A 8 -11.25 8.98 -13.12
C SER A 8 -10.68 8.71 -14.52
N GLY A 9 -9.91 7.63 -14.69
CA GLY A 9 -9.18 7.36 -15.94
C GLY A 9 -7.97 8.27 -16.16
N THR A 10 -7.54 9.03 -15.15
CA THR A 10 -6.46 10.02 -15.25
C THR A 10 -5.31 9.77 -14.26
N LEU A 11 -4.23 10.55 -14.37
CA LEU A 11 -3.11 10.47 -13.44
C LEU A 11 -3.43 11.08 -12.05
N GLU A 12 -4.57 11.76 -11.89
CA GLU A 12 -4.93 12.44 -10.63
C GLU A 12 -5.20 11.45 -9.49
N ASP A 13 -5.73 10.28 -9.82
CA ASP A 13 -6.04 9.18 -8.90
C ASP A 13 -5.26 7.90 -9.24
N ALA A 14 -4.15 8.02 -9.98
CA ALA A 14 -3.23 6.91 -10.25
C ALA A 14 -2.37 6.61 -9.02
N MET A 15 -3.03 6.19 -7.94
CA MET A 15 -2.44 5.91 -6.66
C MET A 15 -3.07 4.68 -6.01
N TYR A 16 -2.34 4.13 -5.06
CA TYR A 16 -2.77 3.14 -4.09
C TYR A 16 -2.37 3.65 -2.71
N HIS A 17 -2.65 2.90 -1.64
CA HIS A 17 -2.44 3.37 -0.28
C HIS A 17 -1.45 2.52 0.50
N SER A 18 -0.52 3.20 1.18
CA SER A 18 0.25 2.66 2.28
C SER A 18 -0.59 2.76 3.55
N TRP A 19 -0.82 1.62 4.20
CA TRP A 19 -1.57 1.56 5.45
C TRP A 19 -0.63 1.30 6.62
N LEU A 20 -0.91 1.97 7.74
CA LEU A 20 -0.56 1.45 9.06
C LEU A 20 -1.82 0.90 9.70
N ALA A 21 -1.76 -0.36 10.13
CA ALA A 21 -2.87 -1.07 10.73
C ALA A 21 -2.54 -1.56 12.13
N VAL A 22 -3.59 -1.64 12.96
CA VAL A 22 -3.57 -2.19 14.32
C VAL A 22 -4.71 -3.17 14.51
N ASN A 23 -4.61 -4.08 15.48
CA ASN A 23 -5.72 -4.97 15.82
C ASN A 23 -6.91 -4.17 16.37
N VAL A 24 -8.13 -4.49 15.93
CA VAL A 24 -9.37 -3.77 16.33
C VAL A 24 -9.53 -3.75 17.86
N ASP A 25 -9.24 -4.86 18.52
CA ASP A 25 -9.34 -5.00 19.99
C ASP A 25 -8.42 -4.03 20.75
N ASP A 26 -7.32 -3.61 20.12
CA ASP A 26 -6.28 -2.78 20.72
C ASP A 26 -6.33 -1.33 20.22
N GLN A 27 -7.25 -1.00 19.29
CA GLN A 27 -7.28 0.28 18.58
C GLN A 27 -7.30 1.51 19.50
N THR A 28 -7.95 1.41 20.67
CA THR A 28 -8.04 2.52 21.63
C THR A 28 -6.68 2.91 22.21
N ASN A 29 -5.72 1.99 22.22
CA ASN A 29 -4.36 2.26 22.67
C ASN A 29 -3.58 3.15 21.69
N TYR A 30 -4.10 3.31 20.47
CA TYR A 30 -3.46 4.07 19.39
C TYR A 30 -4.10 5.43 19.13
N LYS A 31 -5.00 5.85 20.02
CA LYS A 31 -5.71 7.12 19.95
C LYS A 31 -5.19 8.12 20.98
N ASN A 32 -5.18 9.39 20.61
CA ASN A 32 -5.03 10.52 21.52
C ASN A 32 -6.32 11.35 21.49
N GLY A 33 -7.19 11.13 22.47
CA GLY A 33 -8.58 11.57 22.38
C GLY A 33 -9.38 10.66 21.46
N ASP A 34 -10.05 11.24 20.47
CA ASP A 34 -10.90 10.48 19.53
C ASP A 34 -10.15 10.03 18.26
N ASP A 35 -9.00 10.65 17.99
CA ASP A 35 -8.21 10.47 16.76
C ASP A 35 -7.02 9.52 16.95
N PHE A 36 -6.67 8.76 15.92
CA PHE A 36 -5.43 7.99 15.89
C PHE A 36 -4.21 8.92 15.88
N SER A 37 -3.14 8.52 16.56
CA SER A 37 -1.93 9.32 16.68
C SER A 37 -0.70 8.44 16.54
N LEU A 38 0.25 8.88 15.71
CA LEU A 38 1.54 8.21 15.53
C LEU A 38 2.37 8.21 16.82
N ASP A 39 2.18 9.17 17.73
CA ASP A 39 2.90 9.22 19.01
C ASP A 39 2.70 7.94 19.85
N THR A 40 1.59 7.24 19.61
CA THR A 40 1.23 6.02 20.34
C THR A 40 1.99 4.76 19.90
N ILE A 41 2.77 4.84 18.81
CA ILE A 41 3.55 3.71 18.29
C ILE A 41 4.92 3.56 18.96
N GLU A 42 5.33 4.53 19.79
CA GLU A 42 6.56 4.44 20.57
C GLU A 42 6.53 3.22 21.51
N GLY A 43 7.63 2.46 21.50
CA GLY A 43 7.79 1.25 22.30
C GLY A 43 6.95 0.05 21.82
N LYS A 44 6.36 0.10 20.62
CA LYS A 44 5.57 -1.00 20.06
C LYS A 44 6.41 -1.99 19.26
N LYS A 45 5.84 -3.17 19.01
CA LYS A 45 6.35 -4.14 18.04
C LYS A 45 5.82 -3.78 16.65
N PHE A 46 6.71 -3.51 15.71
CA PHE A 46 6.34 -3.08 14.37
C PHE A 46 6.61 -4.18 13.34
N SER A 47 5.70 -4.37 12.39
CA SER A 47 5.95 -5.20 11.20
C SER A 47 6.03 -4.33 9.95
N PHE A 48 7.16 -4.38 9.27
CA PHE A 48 7.34 -3.83 7.93
C PHE A 48 7.33 -4.96 6.89
N VAL A 49 7.24 -4.59 5.61
CA VAL A 49 7.31 -5.57 4.51
C VAL A 49 8.75 -5.97 4.24
N SER A 50 9.55 -5.02 3.78
CA SER A 50 10.99 -5.12 3.54
C SER A 50 11.56 -3.71 3.55
N ASN A 51 12.85 -3.55 3.85
CA ASN A 51 13.51 -2.23 3.87
C ASN A 51 13.51 -1.50 2.51
N SER A 52 13.22 -2.19 1.41
CA SER A 52 13.13 -1.60 0.07
C SER A 52 11.67 -1.42 -0.41
N SER A 53 10.68 -1.78 0.40
CA SER A 53 9.27 -1.66 0.03
C SER A 53 8.82 -0.20 0.11
N THR A 54 8.23 0.32 -0.96
CA THR A 54 7.73 1.71 -0.98
C THR A 54 6.64 1.94 0.06
N SER A 55 5.52 1.23 -0.04
CA SER A 55 4.38 1.33 0.89
C SER A 55 4.57 0.49 2.17
N GLY A 56 5.49 -0.46 2.16
CA GLY A 56 5.75 -1.33 3.30
C GLY A 56 6.93 -0.93 4.17
N PHE A 57 7.68 0.12 3.80
CA PHE A 57 8.76 0.70 4.60
C PHE A 57 9.02 2.16 4.28
N VAL A 58 9.39 2.54 3.05
CA VAL A 58 9.90 3.91 2.71
C VAL A 58 8.89 5.02 3.03
N VAL A 59 7.63 4.84 2.64
CA VAL A 59 6.56 5.80 2.94
C VAL A 59 6.23 5.80 4.44
N PRO A 60 5.96 4.63 5.08
CA PRO A 60 5.81 4.55 6.53
C PRO A 60 6.95 5.19 7.33
N SER A 61 8.21 4.89 6.99
CA SER A 61 9.41 5.38 7.69
C SER A 61 9.50 6.89 7.55
N SER A 62 9.31 7.44 6.36
CA SER A 62 9.29 8.89 6.14
C SER A 62 8.24 9.58 7.02
N THR A 63 7.01 9.06 7.04
CA THR A 63 5.93 9.59 7.89
C THR A 63 6.25 9.49 9.39
N ILE A 64 6.83 8.37 9.81
CA ILE A 64 7.22 8.13 11.22
C ILE A 64 8.36 9.08 11.62
N LEU A 65 9.42 9.19 10.81
CA LEU A 65 10.56 10.07 11.08
C LEU A 65 10.16 11.54 11.14
N GLU A 66 9.22 11.97 10.29
CA GLU A 66 8.66 13.33 10.36
C GLU A 66 7.93 13.57 11.70
N ASN A 67 7.09 12.62 12.13
CA ASN A 67 6.37 12.71 13.40
C ASN A 67 7.32 12.73 14.61
N PHE A 68 8.37 11.91 14.59
CA PHE A 68 9.35 11.80 15.68
C PHE A 68 10.64 12.60 15.39
N SER A 69 10.53 13.72 14.69
CA SER A 69 11.69 14.53 14.26
C SER A 69 12.56 15.04 15.42
N ASP A 70 12.00 15.22 16.61
CA ASP A 70 12.73 15.60 17.83
C ASP A 70 13.70 14.52 18.34
N MET A 71 13.54 13.26 17.90
CA MET A 71 14.39 12.14 18.31
C MET A 71 15.65 11.97 17.44
N GLU A 72 15.79 12.76 16.36
CA GLU A 72 16.93 12.70 15.42
C GLU A 72 17.19 11.28 14.85
N LEU A 73 16.12 10.52 14.61
CA LEU A 73 16.19 9.14 14.10
C LEU A 73 16.51 9.09 12.60
N THR A 74 17.07 7.97 12.18
CA THR A 74 17.29 7.62 10.76
C THR A 74 16.42 6.44 10.35
N GLU A 75 16.34 6.14 9.05
CA GLU A 75 15.65 4.92 8.58
C GLU A 75 16.25 3.65 9.18
N GLU A 76 17.57 3.61 9.42
CA GLU A 76 18.25 2.45 10.00
C GLU A 76 17.75 2.17 11.44
N ASP A 77 17.45 3.22 12.21
CA ASP A 77 16.90 3.09 13.56
C ASP A 77 15.49 2.49 13.59
N LEU A 78 14.79 2.47 12.45
CA LEU A 78 13.47 1.86 12.29
C LEU A 78 13.53 0.41 11.80
N MET A 79 14.71 -0.10 11.43
CA MET A 79 14.86 -1.46 10.87
C MET A 79 15.00 -2.55 11.94
N GLU A 80 15.28 -2.19 13.20
CA GLU A 80 15.40 -3.11 14.31
C GLU A 80 14.78 -2.55 15.60
N GLY A 81 14.69 -3.38 16.63
CA GLY A 81 14.30 -2.89 17.96
C GLY A 81 15.37 -1.94 18.50
N GLY A 82 14.96 -0.81 19.07
CA GLY A 82 15.86 0.30 19.33
C GLY A 82 15.17 1.48 20.01
N PRO A 83 15.62 2.72 19.71
CA PRO A 83 15.12 3.93 20.36
C PRO A 83 13.60 4.14 20.24
N LEU A 84 12.99 3.78 19.11
CA LEU A 84 11.56 3.98 18.86
C LEU A 84 10.72 2.71 19.07
N PHE A 85 11.19 1.55 18.59
CA PHE A 85 10.41 0.31 18.61
C PHE A 85 10.98 -0.73 19.57
N GLU A 86 10.12 -1.48 20.27
CA GLU A 86 10.56 -2.61 21.10
C GLU A 86 11.16 -3.72 20.23
N GLN A 87 10.52 -3.99 19.10
CA GLN A 87 10.90 -5.03 18.16
C GLN A 87 10.44 -4.64 16.76
N VAL A 88 11.23 -5.01 15.75
CA VAL A 88 10.85 -4.88 14.35
C VAL A 88 10.88 -6.26 13.69
N LEU A 89 9.84 -6.55 12.92
CA LEU A 89 9.71 -7.74 12.08
C LEU A 89 9.63 -7.31 10.62
N PHE A 90 10.31 -8.07 9.74
CA PHE A 90 10.09 -7.96 8.30
C PHE A 90 9.28 -9.16 7.83
N GLY A 91 8.06 -8.89 7.37
CA GLY A 91 7.15 -9.93 6.87
C GLY A 91 7.58 -10.53 5.54
N GLY A 92 8.50 -9.89 4.80
CA GLY A 92 8.99 -10.33 3.50
C GLY A 92 8.01 -10.10 2.34
N SER A 93 6.73 -9.85 2.64
CA SER A 93 5.67 -9.45 1.72
C SER A 93 4.61 -8.61 2.44
N HIS A 94 3.74 -7.94 1.69
CA HIS A 94 2.61 -7.18 2.26
C HIS A 94 1.68 -8.10 3.06
N GLN A 95 1.40 -9.28 2.50
CA GLN A 95 0.62 -10.33 3.15
C GLN A 95 1.31 -10.82 4.44
N GLY A 96 2.63 -11.05 4.40
CA GLY A 96 3.39 -11.48 5.58
C GLY A 96 3.37 -10.43 6.69
N SER A 97 3.45 -9.15 6.35
CA SER A 97 3.38 -8.05 7.33
C SER A 97 1.99 -7.98 8.00
N ALA A 98 0.92 -8.07 7.20
CA ALA A 98 -0.45 -8.14 7.71
C ALA A 98 -0.67 -9.38 8.59
N VAL A 99 -0.17 -10.56 8.19
CA VAL A 99 -0.25 -11.80 8.98
C VAL A 99 0.51 -11.70 10.30
N ASN A 100 1.61 -10.95 10.37
CA ASN A 100 2.29 -10.68 11.66
C ASN A 100 1.40 -9.88 12.62
N LEU A 101 0.67 -8.88 12.12
CA LEU A 101 -0.30 -8.12 12.92
C LEU A 101 -1.42 -9.03 13.43
N LEU A 102 -2.05 -9.78 12.52
CA LEU A 102 -3.22 -10.61 12.83
C LEU A 102 -2.89 -11.78 13.76
N ASN A 103 -1.65 -12.30 13.72
CA ASN A 103 -1.17 -13.30 14.67
C ASN A 103 -0.66 -12.69 15.99
N ARG A 104 -0.77 -11.37 16.17
CA ARG A 104 -0.25 -10.64 17.36
C ARG A 104 1.25 -10.82 17.57
N ASN A 105 2.00 -11.06 16.49
CA ASN A 105 3.47 -11.01 16.50
C ASN A 105 3.97 -9.56 16.46
N ALA A 106 3.18 -8.66 15.86
CA ALA A 106 3.38 -7.22 15.87
C ALA A 106 2.12 -6.51 16.38
N ASP A 107 2.34 -5.33 16.94
CA ASP A 107 1.32 -4.44 17.49
C ASP A 107 0.77 -3.49 16.41
N VAL A 108 1.68 -3.04 15.52
CA VAL A 108 1.40 -2.19 14.36
C VAL A 108 2.05 -2.82 13.13
N ALA A 109 1.40 -2.77 11.97
CA ALA A 109 2.01 -3.23 10.72
C ALA A 109 1.79 -2.29 9.54
N ALA A 110 2.80 -2.20 8.68
CA ALA A 110 2.74 -1.51 7.41
C ALA A 110 2.52 -2.51 6.26
N PHE A 111 1.54 -2.22 5.40
CA PHE A 111 1.27 -2.94 4.14
C PHE A 111 0.41 -2.07 3.21
N CYS A 112 0.06 -2.57 2.02
CA CYS A 112 -0.65 -1.78 1.01
C CYS A 112 -2.03 -2.35 0.73
N ASP A 113 -2.98 -1.48 0.37
CA ASP A 113 -4.38 -1.81 0.04
C ASP A 113 -4.49 -2.84 -1.08
N THR A 114 -4.02 -2.50 -2.28
CA THR A 114 -4.05 -3.35 -3.49
C THR A 114 -3.27 -4.66 -3.32
N CYS A 115 -2.33 -4.70 -2.38
CA CYS A 115 -1.54 -5.88 -2.07
C CYS A 115 -2.33 -6.93 -1.27
N VAL A 116 -3.39 -6.52 -0.57
CA VAL A 116 -4.20 -7.38 0.30
C VAL A 116 -5.69 -7.39 -0.05
N GLU A 117 -6.15 -6.56 -0.99
CA GLU A 117 -7.57 -6.41 -1.40
C GLU A 117 -8.28 -7.75 -1.73
N ASN A 118 -7.54 -8.70 -2.29
CA ASN A 118 -8.09 -10.02 -2.61
C ASN A 118 -8.46 -10.83 -1.35
N TYR A 119 -7.85 -10.54 -0.20
CA TYR A 119 -7.99 -11.32 1.05
C TYR A 119 -8.91 -10.68 2.09
N VAL A 120 -9.18 -9.37 1.96
CA VAL A 120 -9.89 -8.60 3.00
C VAL A 120 -11.06 -7.84 2.42
N GLU A 121 -12.02 -7.52 3.26
CA GLU A 121 -13.18 -6.68 2.91
C GLU A 121 -13.42 -5.64 4.00
N VAL A 122 -13.89 -4.45 3.62
CA VAL A 122 -14.29 -3.43 4.59
C VAL A 122 -15.59 -3.84 5.26
N VAL A 123 -15.62 -3.81 6.59
CA VAL A 123 -16.81 -4.17 7.40
C VAL A 123 -17.34 -2.98 8.21
N GLU A 124 -16.53 -1.95 8.42
CA GLU A 124 -16.92 -0.69 9.04
C GLU A 124 -16.11 0.48 8.44
N GLY A 125 -16.77 1.61 8.19
CA GLY A 125 -16.13 2.81 7.63
C GLY A 125 -16.13 2.86 6.10
N GLU A 126 -15.26 3.70 5.55
CA GLU A 126 -15.07 3.88 4.09
C GLU A 126 -13.69 3.35 3.69
N GLU A 127 -13.57 2.74 2.51
CA GLU A 127 -12.29 2.19 2.07
C GLU A 127 -11.16 3.22 2.07
N ASN A 128 -9.96 2.80 2.45
CA ASN A 128 -8.78 3.67 2.48
C ASN A 128 -8.96 4.93 3.36
N THR A 129 -9.76 4.85 4.43
CA THR A 129 -9.89 5.94 5.41
C THR A 129 -9.43 5.51 6.80
N VAL A 130 -8.85 6.44 7.54
CA VAL A 130 -8.41 6.22 8.93
C VAL A 130 -9.63 5.89 9.79
N GLY A 131 -9.52 4.82 10.57
CA GLY A 131 -10.59 4.29 11.41
C GLY A 131 -11.45 3.20 10.76
N SER A 132 -11.30 2.95 9.46
CA SER A 132 -12.00 1.84 8.82
C SER A 132 -11.51 0.49 9.30
N VAL A 133 -12.45 -0.44 9.43
CA VAL A 133 -12.22 -1.82 9.86
C VAL A 133 -12.33 -2.73 8.66
N TYR A 134 -11.29 -3.55 8.50
CA TYR A 134 -11.23 -4.60 7.49
C TYR A 134 -11.23 -5.96 8.16
N GLN A 135 -11.96 -6.89 7.56
CA GLN A 135 -12.02 -8.29 7.98
C GLN A 135 -11.39 -9.18 6.91
N VAL A 136 -10.65 -10.21 7.34
CA VAL A 136 -10.16 -11.25 6.43
C VAL A 136 -11.34 -12.12 5.97
N LYS A 137 -11.53 -12.24 4.66
CA LYS A 137 -12.61 -13.04 4.05
C LYS A 137 -12.59 -14.49 4.53
N ASP A 138 -13.76 -15.10 4.70
CA ASP A 138 -13.91 -16.50 5.15
C ASP A 138 -13.23 -17.52 4.21
N ASN A 139 -13.14 -17.20 2.92
CA ASN A 139 -12.54 -18.04 1.88
C ASN A 139 -11.15 -17.52 1.43
N ALA A 140 -10.50 -16.65 2.21
CA ALA A 140 -9.20 -16.10 1.87
C ALA A 140 -8.16 -17.22 1.63
N GLU A 141 -7.41 -17.11 0.54
CA GLU A 141 -6.33 -18.05 0.23
C GLU A 141 -5.12 -17.88 1.17
N GLU A 142 -4.12 -18.77 1.03
CA GLU A 142 -2.83 -18.59 1.72
C GLU A 142 -2.21 -17.22 1.37
N PRO A 143 -1.60 -16.51 2.34
CA PRO A 143 -1.35 -16.95 3.72
C PRO A 143 -2.46 -16.59 4.74
N PHE A 144 -3.57 -16.00 4.30
CA PHE A 144 -4.64 -15.48 5.16
C PHE A 144 -5.66 -16.54 5.62
N ASN A 145 -5.68 -17.71 4.98
CA ASN A 145 -6.51 -18.87 5.35
C ASN A 145 -6.39 -19.32 6.82
N THR A 146 -5.35 -18.90 7.55
CA THR A 146 -5.15 -19.20 8.98
C THR A 146 -5.70 -18.15 9.94
N VAL A 147 -6.10 -16.98 9.41
CA VAL A 147 -6.56 -15.80 10.17
C VAL A 147 -7.90 -15.27 9.64
N THR A 148 -8.70 -16.11 8.98
CA THR A 148 -10.05 -15.78 8.48
C THR A 148 -10.94 -15.22 9.58
N GLY A 149 -11.75 -14.21 9.25
CA GLY A 149 -12.61 -13.52 10.20
C GLY A 149 -11.88 -12.64 11.22
N SER A 150 -10.54 -12.58 11.19
CA SER A 150 -9.79 -11.62 12.02
C SER A 150 -9.90 -10.23 11.43
N GLU A 151 -9.87 -9.22 12.29
CA GLU A 151 -10.09 -7.83 11.89
C GLU A 151 -8.91 -6.94 12.27
N PHE A 152 -8.68 -5.90 11.48
CA PHE A 152 -7.76 -4.82 11.76
C PHE A 152 -8.38 -3.46 11.44
N THR A 153 -7.87 -2.41 12.09
CA THR A 153 -8.28 -1.02 11.85
C THR A 153 -7.12 -0.24 11.25
N LEU A 154 -7.42 0.64 10.29
CA LEU A 154 -6.45 1.57 9.72
C LEU A 154 -6.20 2.74 10.67
N MET A 155 -4.96 2.91 11.15
CA MET A 155 -4.58 4.05 11.99
C MET A 155 -3.96 5.20 11.18
N ASN A 156 -3.37 4.89 10.03
CA ASN A 156 -2.81 5.87 9.10
C ASN A 156 -2.95 5.36 7.67
N VAL A 157 -3.26 6.27 6.75
CA VAL A 157 -3.41 6.00 5.33
C VAL A 157 -2.66 7.07 4.54
N THR A 158 -1.67 6.65 3.77
CA THR A 158 -0.84 7.56 2.98
C THR A 158 -0.88 7.16 1.49
N PRO A 159 -1.32 8.07 0.60
CA PRO A 159 -1.30 7.83 -0.84
C PRO A 159 0.10 7.57 -1.40
N VAL A 160 0.20 6.62 -2.34
CA VAL A 160 1.42 6.25 -3.04
C VAL A 160 1.14 6.12 -4.53
N LEU A 161 2.02 6.70 -5.36
CA LEU A 161 1.88 6.65 -6.81
C LEU A 161 1.93 5.21 -7.35
N ASN A 162 1.03 4.89 -8.29
CA ASN A 162 0.99 3.57 -8.92
C ASN A 162 2.30 3.22 -9.64
N ALA A 163 2.66 1.94 -9.58
CA ALA A 163 3.88 1.44 -10.20
C ALA A 163 3.79 1.56 -11.75
N PRO A 164 4.88 1.99 -12.41
CA PRO A 164 4.90 2.08 -13.86
C PRO A 164 5.11 0.73 -14.52
N PHE A 165 4.48 0.56 -15.68
CA PHE A 165 5.07 -0.27 -16.73
C PHE A 165 6.24 0.50 -17.35
N VAL A 166 7.39 -0.18 -17.46
CA VAL A 166 8.64 0.38 -18.00
C VAL A 166 9.12 -0.45 -19.18
N ALA A 167 9.83 0.20 -20.11
CA ALA A 167 10.40 -0.44 -21.28
C ALA A 167 11.89 -0.09 -21.40
N ASN A 168 12.69 -1.05 -21.87
CA ASN A 168 14.12 -0.85 -22.07
C ASN A 168 14.38 -0.22 -23.45
N THR A 169 14.59 1.09 -23.46
CA THR A 169 14.83 1.87 -24.69
C THR A 169 16.18 1.59 -25.36
N ASN A 170 17.06 0.79 -24.75
CA ASN A 170 18.25 0.29 -25.45
C ASN A 170 17.95 -0.88 -26.39
N LEU A 171 16.78 -1.51 -26.26
CA LEU A 171 16.37 -2.67 -27.05
C LEU A 171 15.18 -2.38 -27.98
N LEU A 172 14.45 -1.30 -27.74
CA LEU A 172 13.33 -0.86 -28.56
C LEU A 172 13.73 0.38 -29.34
N SER A 173 13.34 0.44 -30.60
CA SER A 173 13.31 1.69 -31.35
C SER A 173 12.21 2.62 -30.81
N ASP A 174 12.32 3.91 -31.13
CA ASP A 174 11.30 4.91 -30.76
C ASP A 174 9.92 4.54 -31.32
N GLU A 175 9.86 4.03 -32.56
CA GLU A 175 8.62 3.57 -33.19
C GLU A 175 7.99 2.38 -32.46
N GLU A 176 8.80 1.40 -32.04
CA GLU A 176 8.30 0.26 -31.25
C GLU A 176 7.81 0.71 -29.87
N PHE A 177 8.53 1.62 -29.21
CA PHE A 177 8.12 2.17 -27.92
C PHE A 177 6.78 2.91 -28.03
N GLU A 178 6.64 3.81 -29.00
CA GLU A 178 5.39 4.55 -29.24
C GLU A 178 4.24 3.60 -29.58
N THR A 179 4.50 2.59 -30.40
CA THR A 179 3.49 1.58 -30.75
C THR A 179 2.97 0.84 -29.52
N ILE A 180 3.88 0.40 -28.63
CA ILE A 180 3.52 -0.30 -27.40
C ILE A 180 2.78 0.63 -26.44
N GLN A 181 3.27 1.85 -26.24
CA GLN A 181 2.63 2.82 -25.35
C GLN A 181 1.22 3.19 -25.82
N ASN A 182 1.03 3.41 -27.13
CA ASN A 182 -0.27 3.70 -27.72
C ASN A 182 -1.24 2.52 -27.58
N LEU A 183 -0.77 1.28 -27.76
CA LEU A 183 -1.59 0.10 -27.53
C LEU A 183 -2.01 -0.01 -26.06
N PHE A 184 -1.07 0.07 -25.12
CA PHE A 184 -1.35 -0.02 -23.68
C PHE A 184 -2.37 1.05 -23.23
N SER A 185 -2.25 2.27 -23.75
CA SER A 185 -3.14 3.39 -23.40
C SER A 185 -4.42 3.46 -24.24
N SER A 186 -4.68 2.49 -25.12
CA SER A 186 -5.85 2.49 -26.01
C SER A 186 -7.14 2.09 -25.30
N ASP A 187 -8.27 2.43 -25.93
CA ASP A 187 -9.59 1.97 -25.49
C ASP A 187 -9.76 0.45 -25.67
N GLU A 188 -8.99 -0.19 -26.56
CA GLU A 188 -8.99 -1.65 -26.71
C GLU A 188 -8.50 -2.32 -25.42
N ILE A 189 -7.40 -1.82 -24.84
CA ILE A 189 -6.88 -2.32 -23.57
C ILE A 189 -7.78 -1.92 -22.41
N ALA A 190 -8.25 -0.66 -22.37
CA ALA A 190 -9.11 -0.19 -21.28
C ALA A 190 -10.45 -0.93 -21.19
N ASN A 191 -10.99 -1.43 -22.31
CA ASN A 191 -12.25 -2.18 -22.36
C ASN A 191 -12.04 -3.71 -22.36
N ASN A 192 -10.81 -4.19 -22.17
CA ASN A 192 -10.54 -5.62 -22.07
C ASN A 192 -10.81 -6.13 -20.65
N GLU A 193 -11.94 -6.81 -20.46
CA GLU A 193 -12.40 -7.36 -19.16
C GLU A 193 -11.47 -8.44 -18.58
N THR A 194 -10.53 -8.99 -19.38
CA THR A 194 -9.50 -9.91 -18.86
C THR A 194 -8.29 -9.18 -18.28
N ILE A 195 -8.13 -7.88 -18.59
CA ILE A 195 -7.06 -7.02 -18.06
C ILE A 195 -7.62 -6.16 -16.93
N PHE A 196 -8.73 -5.48 -17.19
CA PHE A 196 -9.49 -4.67 -16.24
C PHE A 196 -10.77 -5.42 -15.87
N VAL A 197 -10.71 -6.23 -14.83
CA VAL A 197 -11.80 -7.09 -14.37
C VAL A 197 -12.94 -6.22 -13.84
N PRO A 198 -14.21 -6.44 -14.23
CA PRO A 198 -15.34 -5.73 -13.64
C PRO A 198 -15.35 -5.88 -12.11
N GLU A 199 -15.56 -4.79 -11.37
CA GLU A 199 -15.52 -4.81 -9.90
C GLU A 199 -16.59 -5.73 -9.28
N ASP A 200 -17.72 -5.94 -9.97
CA ASP A 200 -18.80 -6.84 -9.55
C ASP A 200 -18.57 -8.31 -9.95
N SER A 201 -17.40 -8.65 -10.45
CA SER A 201 -16.99 -10.00 -10.82
C SER A 201 -16.50 -10.81 -9.62
N ASP A 202 -16.77 -12.11 -9.62
CA ASP A 202 -16.18 -13.07 -8.67
C ASP A 202 -14.73 -13.48 -9.04
N GLU A 203 -14.20 -12.97 -10.17
CA GLU A 203 -12.87 -13.29 -10.68
C GLU A 203 -11.79 -12.43 -10.01
N SER A 204 -10.63 -13.03 -9.71
CA SER A 204 -9.46 -12.28 -9.26
C SER A 204 -8.73 -11.63 -10.44
N GLY A 205 -8.39 -10.35 -10.31
CA GLY A 205 -7.67 -9.57 -11.31
C GLY A 205 -6.42 -8.91 -10.77
N LEU A 206 -5.59 -8.37 -11.69
CA LEU A 206 -4.52 -7.42 -11.34
C LEU A 206 -5.00 -5.97 -11.36
N PHE A 207 -6.04 -5.70 -12.15
CA PHE A 207 -6.68 -4.38 -12.25
C PHE A 207 -8.18 -4.60 -12.27
N PHE A 208 -8.90 -3.78 -11.53
CA PHE A 208 -10.36 -3.78 -11.51
C PHE A 208 -10.89 -2.53 -12.23
N LYS A 209 -12.16 -2.59 -12.64
CA LYS A 209 -12.84 -1.51 -13.34
C LYS A 209 -14.15 -1.17 -12.63
N SER A 210 -14.18 -0.01 -11.98
CA SER A 210 -15.37 0.58 -11.35
C SER A 210 -15.90 1.79 -12.12
N GLY A 211 -15.07 2.38 -12.99
CA GLY A 211 -15.34 3.55 -13.81
C GLY A 211 -14.46 3.58 -15.06
N ASP A 212 -13.66 4.64 -15.20
CA ASP A 212 -12.85 4.92 -16.39
C ASP A 212 -11.39 4.39 -16.27
N GLU A 213 -11.11 3.47 -15.34
CA GLU A 213 -9.77 2.92 -15.11
C GLU A 213 -9.15 2.43 -16.43
N ARG A 214 -7.88 2.81 -16.64
CA ARG A 214 -7.09 2.47 -17.83
C ARG A 214 -5.61 2.58 -17.53
N PHE A 215 -4.77 2.25 -18.51
CA PHE A 215 -3.37 2.68 -18.48
C PHE A 215 -3.24 4.08 -19.09
N ALA A 216 -2.54 4.97 -18.41
CA ALA A 216 -2.23 6.31 -18.87
C ALA A 216 -0.71 6.48 -19.12
N PRO A 217 -0.30 7.12 -20.23
CA PRO A 217 1.10 7.50 -20.43
C PRO A 217 1.60 8.38 -19.29
N VAL A 218 2.86 8.17 -18.90
CA VAL A 218 3.48 8.91 -17.80
C VAL A 218 4.92 9.27 -18.12
N GLU A 219 5.31 10.47 -17.70
CA GLU A 219 6.67 11.00 -17.79
C GLU A 219 7.43 10.76 -16.50
N ASP A 220 8.75 10.65 -16.59
CA ASP A 220 9.63 10.36 -15.46
C ASP A 220 9.44 11.31 -14.26
N GLN A 221 9.23 12.60 -14.54
CA GLN A 221 9.05 13.64 -13.52
C GLN A 221 7.82 13.45 -12.63
N TRP A 222 6.82 12.67 -13.06
CA TRP A 222 5.64 12.36 -12.25
C TRP A 222 6.01 11.59 -10.98
N PHE A 223 7.14 10.86 -11.00
CA PHE A 223 7.67 10.12 -9.85
C PHE A 223 8.59 10.95 -8.95
N ASN A 224 8.76 12.25 -9.18
CA ASN A 224 9.59 13.09 -8.31
C ASN A 224 9.13 13.12 -6.84
N PRO A 225 7.82 13.22 -6.52
CA PRO A 225 7.37 13.26 -5.13
C PRO A 225 7.86 12.07 -4.29
N ILE A 226 7.85 10.86 -4.85
CA ILE A 226 8.31 9.66 -4.12
C ILE A 226 9.84 9.62 -3.97
N ARG A 227 10.60 10.18 -4.93
CA ARG A 227 12.07 10.25 -4.86
C ARG A 227 12.54 11.25 -3.80
N GLU A 228 11.76 12.29 -3.56
CA GLU A 228 12.06 13.33 -2.58
C GLU A 228 11.91 12.81 -1.14
N LEU A 229 11.07 11.80 -0.89
CA LEU A 229 10.95 11.17 0.44
C LEU A 229 12.28 10.55 0.89
N SER A 230 12.90 9.72 0.04
CA SER A 230 14.19 9.05 0.33
C SER A 230 15.41 9.98 0.20
N ALA A 231 15.23 11.23 -0.26
CA ALA A 231 16.31 12.20 -0.39
C ALA A 231 16.59 12.96 0.92
N THR A 232 15.69 12.84 1.91
CA THR A 232 15.85 13.44 3.23
C THR A 232 16.87 12.61 4.02
N LYS A 233 18.09 13.15 4.13
CA LYS A 233 19.24 12.55 4.82
C LYS A 233 19.36 13.07 6.23
#